data_AF-A0A9E5NYF7-F1
#
_entry.id   AF-A0A9E5NYF7-F1
#
_cell.length_a   1.000
_cell.length_b   1.000
_cell.length_c   1.000
_cell.angle_alpha   90.00
_cell.angle_beta   90.00
_cell.angle_gamma   90.00
#
_symmetry.space_group_name_H-M   'P 1'
#
loop_
_entity.id
_entity.type
_entity.pdbx_description
1 polymer ?
#
loop_
_entity_poly.entity_id
_entity_poly.type
_entity_poly.pdbx_seq_one_letter_code
_entity_poly.pdbx_strand_id
1 'polypeptide(L)'
;MVRKRSRYIICRFCLLGITMALGIEEPVDAIDLRQYQWKNSLLMVFVPSVIDIRYQKLAEELESQMHEVIDRDLLVFHVFDIGQSRVGQTVISEPTVKGLQKRFSIIPGQFIVVLVGKDGGEKYRRE
;
A
#
# COMPACT_ATOMS: atom_id res chain seq x y z
N MET A 1 -24.96 -43.97 12.20
CA MET A 1 -25.62 -42.68 11.88
C MET A 1 -25.42 -41.75 13.07
N VAL A 2 -25.00 -40.50 12.81
CA VAL A 2 -24.78 -39.36 13.75
C VAL A 2 -23.54 -39.45 14.68
N ARG A 3 -22.71 -38.43 14.93
CA ARG A 3 -22.07 -37.33 14.16
C ARG A 3 -21.26 -36.50 15.18
N LYS A 4 -20.00 -36.20 14.82
CA LYS A 4 -19.13 -35.09 15.27
C LYS A 4 -18.37 -35.19 16.63
N ARG A 5 -17.13 -35.66 16.47
CA ARG A 5 -15.85 -35.35 17.16
C ARG A 5 -15.65 -33.83 17.34
N SER A 6 -14.87 -33.26 18.27
CA SER A 6 -14.01 -33.77 19.36
C SER A 6 -13.76 -32.59 20.31
N ARG A 7 -13.81 -32.82 21.63
CA ARG A 7 -13.38 -31.88 22.69
C ARG A 7 -12.19 -32.51 23.39
N TYR A 8 -10.97 -31.99 23.25
CA TYR A 8 -9.80 -32.33 24.12
C TYR A 8 -8.82 -31.15 24.02
N ILE A 9 -8.78 -30.22 24.99
CA ILE A 9 -8.02 -30.27 26.26
C ILE A 9 -6.55 -30.62 26.04
N ILE A 10 -5.68 -29.60 25.93
CA ILE A 10 -4.24 -29.70 26.26
C ILE A 10 -3.80 -28.29 26.72
N CYS A 11 -3.83 -28.01 28.01
CA CYS A 11 -2.74 -28.21 28.99
C CYS A 11 -1.62 -27.16 28.85
N ARG A 12 -1.58 -26.27 29.85
CA ARG A 12 -0.47 -25.34 30.16
C ARG A 12 0.82 -26.15 30.37
N PHE A 13 1.91 -25.84 29.66
CA PHE A 13 3.27 -26.05 30.17
C PHE A 13 4.26 -25.09 29.49
N CYS A 14 4.86 -24.24 30.32
CA CYS A 14 6.25 -23.76 30.34
C CYS A 14 6.99 -23.40 29.04
N LEU A 15 7.51 -22.16 29.06
CA LEU A 15 8.87 -21.77 28.64
C LEU A 15 9.34 -22.17 27.24
N LEU A 16 9.37 -21.20 26.32
CA LEU A 16 10.56 -20.73 25.60
C LEU A 16 10.13 -19.98 24.34
N GLY A 17 10.76 -18.84 24.10
CA GLY A 17 10.66 -18.13 22.84
C GLY A 17 9.88 -16.83 22.96
N ILE A 18 10.60 -15.77 23.33
CA ILE A 18 10.32 -14.45 22.78
C ILE A 18 10.54 -14.58 21.27
N THR A 19 9.54 -15.06 20.53
CA THR A 19 9.54 -14.93 19.07
C THR A 19 9.14 -13.49 18.81
N MET A 20 10.16 -12.65 18.73
CA MET A 20 10.12 -11.34 18.11
C MET A 20 9.30 -11.49 16.83
N ALA A 21 8.08 -10.95 16.84
CA ALA A 21 7.21 -10.95 15.68
C ALA A 21 7.84 -10.00 14.64
N LEU A 22 8.82 -10.53 13.90
CA LEU A 22 9.12 -10.03 12.57
C LEU A 22 7.87 -10.38 11.75
N GLY A 23 6.96 -9.41 11.66
CA GLY A 23 5.87 -9.45 10.71
C GLY A 23 6.50 -9.57 9.32
N ILE A 24 6.50 -10.79 8.78
CA ILE A 24 6.74 -10.99 7.37
C ILE A 24 5.45 -10.53 6.71
N GLU A 25 5.43 -9.28 6.26
CA GLU A 25 4.37 -8.79 5.39
C GLU A 25 4.54 -9.50 4.05
N GLU A 26 3.79 -10.60 3.88
CA GLU A 26 3.75 -11.33 2.62
C GLU A 26 3.39 -10.36 1.49
N PRO A 27 4.22 -10.27 0.43
CA PRO A 27 3.93 -9.38 -0.69
C PRO A 27 2.59 -9.80 -1.28
N VAL A 28 1.62 -8.88 -1.27
CA VAL A 28 0.27 -9.16 -1.73
C VAL A 28 0.31 -9.38 -3.25
N ASP A 29 0.33 -10.64 -3.66
CA ASP A 29 0.27 -10.99 -5.07
C ASP A 29 -1.14 -10.75 -5.60
N ALA A 30 -1.18 -9.89 -6.63
CA ALA A 30 -2.39 -9.36 -7.23
C ALA A 30 -3.28 -8.58 -6.25
N ILE A 31 -2.85 -7.35 -5.91
CA ILE A 31 -3.81 -6.34 -5.46
C ILE A 31 -4.74 -6.05 -6.64
N ASP A 32 -5.90 -6.70 -6.62
CA ASP A 32 -7.02 -6.27 -7.43
C ASP A 32 -7.42 -4.87 -6.96
N LEU A 33 -7.06 -3.83 -7.71
CA LEU A 33 -7.41 -2.46 -7.37
C LEU A 33 -8.93 -2.28 -7.24
N ARG A 34 -9.75 -3.18 -7.81
CA ARG A 34 -11.21 -3.19 -7.62
C ARG A 34 -11.62 -3.37 -6.16
N GLN A 35 -10.77 -3.98 -5.32
CA GLN A 35 -11.01 -4.16 -3.88
C GLN A 35 -10.74 -2.89 -3.04
N TYR A 36 -9.97 -1.94 -3.58
CA TYR A 36 -9.69 -0.64 -2.97
C TYR A 36 -10.46 0.52 -3.62
N GLN A 37 -11.02 0.28 -4.80
CA GLN A 37 -11.95 1.24 -5.40
C GLN A 37 -13.23 1.28 -4.52
N TRP A 38 -13.89 2.45 -4.48
CA TRP A 38 -15.25 2.65 -3.96
C TRP A 38 -15.43 2.84 -2.43
N LYS A 39 -14.39 3.24 -1.69
CA LYS A 39 -14.56 3.82 -0.33
C LYS A 39 -13.73 5.10 -0.12
N ASN A 40 -12.54 5.13 -0.72
CA ASN A 40 -11.47 6.08 -0.44
C ASN A 40 -11.01 6.82 -1.72
N SER A 41 -10.56 8.06 -1.60
CA SER A 41 -9.84 8.77 -2.68
C SER A 41 -8.42 8.20 -2.74
N LEU A 42 -7.83 8.02 -3.92
CA LEU A 42 -6.49 7.43 -4.04
C LEU A 42 -5.48 8.50 -4.47
N LEU A 43 -4.35 8.59 -3.77
CA LEU A 43 -3.21 9.41 -4.19
C LEU A 43 -2.10 8.49 -4.68
N MET A 44 -1.81 8.53 -5.97
CA MET A 44 -0.74 7.77 -6.59
C MET A 44 0.50 8.64 -6.68
N VAL A 45 1.61 8.19 -6.10
CA VAL A 45 2.90 8.89 -6.11
C VAL A 45 3.90 7.97 -6.79
N PHE A 46 4.21 8.27 -8.06
CA PHE A 46 5.22 7.59 -8.86
C PHE A 46 6.55 8.32 -8.72
N VAL A 47 7.61 7.60 -8.39
CA VAL A 47 8.92 8.18 -8.08
C VAL A 47 10.03 7.26 -8.61
N PRO A 48 11.15 7.80 -9.11
CA PRO A 48 12.26 6.96 -9.54
C PRO A 48 12.90 6.16 -8.39
N SER A 49 13.04 6.80 -7.22
CA SER A 49 13.68 6.19 -6.05
C SER A 49 13.28 6.89 -4.75
N VAL A 50 13.41 6.18 -3.63
CA VAL A 50 13.14 6.70 -2.27
C VAL A 50 14.04 7.86 -1.86
N ILE A 51 15.20 8.03 -2.51
CA ILE A 51 16.14 9.14 -2.25
C ILE A 51 15.85 10.40 -3.08
N ASP A 52 14.78 10.41 -3.88
CA ASP A 52 14.41 11.58 -4.67
C ASP A 52 14.00 12.75 -3.76
N ILE A 53 14.64 13.91 -3.93
CA ILE A 53 14.39 15.11 -3.11
C ILE A 53 12.93 15.58 -3.23
N ARG A 54 12.31 15.42 -4.40
CA ARG A 54 10.90 15.79 -4.63
C ARG A 54 9.98 14.88 -3.82
N TYR A 55 10.33 13.60 -3.72
CA TYR A 55 9.60 12.65 -2.90
C TYR A 55 9.74 12.94 -1.41
N GLN A 56 10.95 13.26 -0.94
CA GLN A 56 11.18 13.64 0.46
C GLN A 56 10.34 14.86 0.86
N LYS A 57 10.35 15.91 0.03
CA LYS A 57 9.52 17.11 0.26
C LYS A 57 8.02 16.78 0.27
N LEU A 58 7.55 15.99 -0.68
CA LEU A 58 6.14 15.56 -0.71
C LEU A 58 5.78 14.74 0.53
N ALA A 59 6.68 13.86 1.00
CA ALA A 59 6.44 13.07 2.19
C ALA A 59 6.34 13.97 3.43
N GLU A 60 7.23 14.94 3.59
CA GLU A 60 7.17 15.94 4.66
C GLU A 60 5.87 16.77 4.59
N GLU A 61 5.47 17.22 3.40
CA GLU A 61 4.21 17.94 3.18
C GLU A 61 3.00 17.08 3.57
N LEU A 62 2.96 15.82 3.12
CA LEU A 62 1.88 14.88 3.45
C LEU A 62 1.82 14.59 4.95
N GLU A 63 2.96 14.41 5.62
CA GLU A 63 3.03 14.21 7.07
C GLU A 63 2.54 15.44 7.84
N SER A 64 2.92 16.64 7.40
CA SER A 64 2.47 17.90 8.02
C SER A 64 0.95 18.10 7.89
N GLN A 65 0.35 17.56 6.82
CA GLN A 65 -1.07 17.64 6.51
C GLN A 65 -1.83 16.35 6.86
N MET A 66 -1.21 15.39 7.54
CA MET A 66 -1.82 14.09 7.83
C MET A 66 -3.18 14.22 8.52
N HIS A 67 -3.38 15.22 9.39
CA HIS A 67 -4.68 15.44 10.04
C HIS A 67 -5.79 15.82 9.03
N GLU A 68 -5.47 16.59 7.99
CA GLU A 68 -6.43 16.99 6.94
C GLU A 68 -6.61 15.91 5.86
N VAL A 69 -5.59 15.07 5.70
CA VAL A 69 -5.55 13.92 4.77
C VAL A 69 -6.29 12.69 5.34
N ILE A 70 -6.15 12.41 6.64
CA ILE A 70 -6.84 11.32 7.36
C ILE A 70 -8.34 11.56 7.41
N ASP A 71 -8.77 12.82 7.49
CA ASP A 71 -10.19 13.19 7.50
C ASP A 71 -10.89 12.90 6.15
N ARG A 72 -10.10 12.60 5.10
CA ARG A 72 -10.58 12.42 3.73
C ARG A 72 -10.37 11.04 3.16
N ASP A 73 -10.54 9.95 3.93
CA ASP A 73 -10.54 8.58 3.39
C ASP A 73 -9.45 8.38 2.31
N LEU A 74 -8.22 8.90 2.50
CA LEU A 74 -7.22 8.99 1.43
C LEU A 74 -6.27 7.79 1.55
N LEU A 75 -6.14 7.01 0.48
CA LEU A 75 -5.18 5.91 0.41
C LEU A 75 -4.02 6.30 -0.51
N VAL A 76 -2.81 6.37 0.04
CA VAL A 76 -1.61 6.79 -0.70
C VAL A 76 -0.83 5.57 -1.19
N PHE A 77 -0.59 5.52 -2.50
CA PHE A 77 0.28 4.56 -3.16
C PHE A 77 1.62 5.22 -3.43
N HIS A 78 2.69 4.63 -2.92
CA HIS A 78 4.06 4.99 -3.24
C HIS A 78 4.63 3.93 -4.18
N VAL A 79 4.83 4.32 -5.43
CA VAL A 79 5.28 3.44 -6.51
C VAL A 79 6.68 3.88 -6.93
N PHE A 80 7.66 3.00 -6.71
CA PHE A 80 9.07 3.27 -7.02
C PHE A 80 9.54 2.41 -8.20
N ASP A 81 10.38 2.98 -9.07
CA ASP A 81 11.11 2.18 -10.06
C ASP A 81 12.20 1.35 -9.39
N ILE A 82 12.90 1.95 -8.43
CA ILE A 82 13.96 1.31 -7.66
C ILE A 82 13.62 1.38 -6.19
N GLY A 83 13.30 0.22 -5.61
CA GLY A 83 12.99 0.05 -4.20
C GLY A 83 11.66 -0.64 -3.96
N GLN A 84 11.23 -0.65 -2.70
CA GLN A 84 10.00 -1.32 -2.29
C GLN A 84 8.81 -0.36 -2.41
N SER A 85 7.89 -0.68 -3.32
CA SER A 85 6.61 0.03 -3.46
C SER A 85 5.64 -0.38 -2.38
N ARG A 86 4.75 0.53 -1.98
CA ARG A 86 3.79 0.31 -0.89
C ARG A 86 2.49 1.08 -1.07
N VAL A 87 1.45 0.62 -0.40
CA VAL A 87 0.17 1.31 -0.23
C VAL A 87 -0.10 1.47 1.26
N GLY A 88 -0.14 2.71 1.75
CA GLY A 88 -0.10 2.98 3.19
C GLY A 88 1.14 2.32 3.83
N GLN A 89 0.90 1.35 4.70
CA GLN A 89 1.94 0.55 5.37
C GLN A 89 2.26 -0.77 4.67
N THR A 90 1.45 -1.21 3.71
CA THR A 90 1.58 -2.54 3.10
C THR A 90 2.43 -2.52 1.84
N VAL A 91 3.38 -3.44 1.76
CA VAL A 91 4.22 -3.64 0.56
C VAL A 91 3.41 -4.20 -0.62
N ILE A 92 3.66 -3.70 -1.83
CA ILE A 92 3.04 -4.19 -3.07
C ILE A 92 4.04 -4.91 -3.97
N SER A 93 3.60 -5.97 -4.65
CA SER A 93 4.46 -6.78 -5.51
C SER A 93 4.83 -6.08 -6.83
N GLU A 94 5.96 -6.47 -7.42
CA GLU A 94 6.45 -5.91 -8.69
C GLU A 94 5.44 -6.05 -9.86
N PRO A 95 4.68 -7.16 -10.02
CA PRO A 95 3.62 -7.23 -11.02
C PRO A 95 2.54 -6.16 -10.82
N THR A 96 2.19 -5.86 -9.58
CA THR A 96 1.24 -4.80 -9.22
C THR A 96 1.79 -3.43 -9.62
N VAL A 97 3.06 -3.15 -9.30
CA VAL A 97 3.78 -1.93 -9.69
C VAL A 97 3.73 -1.72 -11.20
N LYS A 98 4.11 -2.73 -11.99
CA LYS A 98 4.09 -2.66 -13.46
C LYS A 98 2.69 -2.43 -14.01
N GLY A 99 1.67 -3.06 -13.40
CA GLY A 99 0.27 -2.84 -13.75
C GLY A 99 -0.17 -1.39 -13.54
N LEU A 100 0.24 -0.77 -12.43
CA LEU A 100 -0.03 0.63 -12.12
C LEU A 100 0.66 1.58 -13.08
N GLN A 101 1.97 1.40 -13.30
CA GLN A 101 2.73 2.23 -14.24
C GLN A 101 2.13 2.20 -15.64
N LYS A 102 1.76 1.00 -16.14
CA LYS A 102 1.09 0.85 -17.43
C LYS A 102 -0.28 1.54 -17.46
N ARG A 103 -1.09 1.38 -16.41
CA ARG A 103 -2.44 1.98 -16.32
C ARG A 103 -2.40 3.50 -16.37
N PHE A 104 -1.42 4.11 -15.72
CA PHE A 104 -1.28 5.58 -15.65
C PHE A 104 -0.31 6.14 -16.70
N SER A 105 0.16 5.30 -17.62
CA SER A 105 1.12 5.64 -18.69
C SER A 105 2.40 6.31 -18.17
N ILE A 106 2.91 5.81 -17.04
CA ILE A 106 4.11 6.32 -16.36
C ILE A 106 5.35 5.73 -17.01
N ILE A 107 6.30 6.59 -17.37
CA ILE A 107 7.61 6.19 -17.88
C ILE A 107 8.59 6.11 -16.70
N PRO A 108 9.47 5.09 -16.63
CA PRO A 108 10.50 5.02 -15.60
C PRO A 108 11.36 6.30 -15.55
N GLY A 109 11.71 6.75 -14.36
CA GLY A 109 12.46 7.98 -14.12
C GLY A 109 11.60 9.23 -13.95
N GLN A 110 10.27 9.13 -14.10
CA GLN A 110 9.37 10.25 -13.86
C GLN A 110 8.94 10.35 -12.39
N PHE A 111 8.76 11.58 -11.93
CA PHE A 111 8.06 11.87 -10.69
C PHE A 111 6.68 12.38 -11.05
N ILE A 112 5.64 11.61 -10.73
CA ILE A 112 4.27 11.96 -11.08
C ILE A 112 3.38 11.71 -9.88
N VAL A 113 2.56 12.71 -9.55
CA VAL A 113 1.52 12.59 -8.52
C VAL A 113 0.16 12.65 -9.19
N VAL A 114 -0.65 11.61 -9.01
CA VAL A 114 -1.99 11.52 -9.59
C VAL A 114 -3.02 11.35 -8.46
N LEU A 115 -3.99 12.24 -8.37
CA LEU A 115 -5.15 12.08 -7.50
C LEU A 115 -6.27 11.43 -8.28
N VAL A 116 -6.75 10.29 -7.79
CA VAL A 116 -7.88 9.55 -8.35
C VAL A 116 -9.06 9.68 -7.39
N GLY A 117 -10.18 10.17 -7.91
CA GLY A 117 -11.41 10.31 -7.15
C GLY A 117 -12.05 8.97 -6.80
N LYS A 118 -13.05 9.00 -5.92
CA LYS A 118 -13.85 7.80 -5.56
C LYS A 118 -14.62 7.22 -6.75
N ASP A 119 -14.82 8.02 -7.80
CA ASP A 119 -15.40 7.63 -9.10
C ASP A 119 -14.40 6.92 -10.02
N GLY A 120 -13.14 6.76 -9.60
CA GLY A 120 -12.08 6.14 -10.38
C GLY A 120 -11.50 7.04 -11.47
N GLY A 121 -11.98 8.28 -11.58
CA GLY A 121 -11.48 9.27 -12.52
C GLY A 121 -10.26 10.01 -11.97
N GLU A 122 -9.32 10.35 -12.86
CA GLU A 122 -8.23 11.26 -12.55
C GLU A 122 -8.80 12.66 -12.26
N LYS A 123 -8.54 13.19 -11.07
CA LYS A 123 -8.96 14.53 -10.65
C LYS A 123 -7.85 15.55 -10.80
N TYR A 124 -6.61 15.11 -10.61
CA TYR A 124 -5.45 15.96 -10.68
C TYR A 124 -4.21 15.14 -11.05
N ARG A 125 -3.30 15.75 -11.81
CA ARG A 125 -1.99 15.23 -12.15
C ARG A 125 -0.95 16.33 -12.06
N ARG A 126 0.17 16.01 -11.45
CA ARG A 126 1.37 16.85 -11.36
C ARG A 126 2.58 16.04 -11.81
N GLU A 127 3.40 16.66 -12.64
CA GLU A 127 4.67 16.13 -13.19
C GLU A 127 5.86 16.98 -12.70
#